data_AF-A0AAV4SE51-F1
#
_entry.id   AF-A0AAV4SE51-F1
#
_cell.length_a   1.000
_cell.length_b   1.000
_cell.length_c   1.000
_cell.angle_alpha   90.00
_cell.angle_beta   90.00
_cell.angle_gamma   90.00
#
_symmetry.space_group_name_H-M   'P 1'
#
loop_
_entity.id
_entity.type
_entity.pdbx_description
1 polymer ?
#
loop_
_entity_poly.entity_id
_entity_poly.type
_entity_poly.pdbx_seq_one_letter_code
_entity_poly.pdbx_strand_id
1 'polypeptide(L)'
;MIEEADEMETRGSGWSFQEVTYLELKINKYDPLYASSYIDLPKELKNDKKVKDHCHLTGKYRGPAHEACNLSYKIPNFIPVIIHNLSGYDARLFIKEIGFDESRLDVIPNNEESIDKLSKNLRSTKNLKSVFKEIAKHLPEDQLDLITRKGVYPYDYMDCEEKYNETELPPKEAFYNRLNECDISDEDYKHAQNVWKSFNINNLREYSELYVKTDVLILADIFEKFRDVCLKTYKLDPAWYFTAPGLSWNAMLKKTRVKLDLIHDIDMVLMIEKGVRGGML
;
A
#
# COMPACT_ATOMS: atom_id res chain seq x y z
N MET A 1 22.72 -13.04 8.84
CA MET A 1 21.58 -12.65 9.70
C MET A 1 21.80 -11.32 10.43
N ILE A 2 23.04 -10.83 10.59
CA ILE A 2 23.33 -9.45 11.04
C ILE A 2 23.50 -8.51 9.83
N GLU A 3 24.04 -8.99 8.70
CA GLU A 3 24.31 -8.16 7.51
C GLU A 3 23.05 -7.61 6.79
N GLU A 4 21.91 -8.32 6.81
CA GLU A 4 20.67 -7.84 6.15
C GLU A 4 19.76 -6.97 7.05
N ALA A 5 20.09 -6.86 8.34
CA ALA A 5 19.45 -5.87 9.22
C ALA A 5 20.11 -4.49 9.00
N ASP A 6 21.43 -4.49 8.87
CA ASP A 6 22.23 -3.30 8.52
C ASP A 6 21.92 -2.77 7.10
N GLU A 7 21.56 -3.65 6.15
CA GLU A 7 21.13 -3.23 4.81
C GLU A 7 19.79 -2.48 4.77
N MET A 8 18.92 -2.64 5.78
CA MET A 8 17.68 -1.85 5.88
C MET A 8 17.88 -0.51 6.60
N GLU A 9 18.80 -0.43 7.57
CA GLU A 9 19.19 0.87 8.16
C GLU A 9 19.80 1.80 7.11
N THR A 10 20.44 1.24 6.07
CA THR A 10 21.15 1.99 5.03
C THR A 10 20.30 2.38 3.82
N ARG A 11 19.07 1.88 3.68
CA ARG A 11 18.17 2.20 2.55
C ARG A 11 16.88 2.90 3.00
N GLY A 12 17.03 4.14 3.47
CA GLY A 12 16.09 5.20 3.07
C GLY A 12 15.11 5.75 4.10
N SER A 13 15.18 5.39 5.38
CA SER A 13 14.33 6.05 6.40
C SER A 13 15.08 6.49 7.66
N GLY A 14 16.20 5.84 8.02
CA GLY A 14 16.96 6.16 9.24
C GLY A 14 16.23 5.78 10.55
N TRP A 15 15.12 5.04 10.46
CA TRP A 15 14.38 4.56 11.62
C TRP A 15 14.85 3.16 12.00
N SER A 16 15.33 3.00 13.23
CA SER A 16 15.60 1.69 13.83
C SER A 16 14.39 1.25 14.65
N PHE A 17 14.03 -0.03 14.56
CA PHE A 17 13.01 -0.61 15.41
C PHE A 17 13.50 -0.65 16.86
N GLN A 18 12.82 0.06 17.75
CA GLN A 18 13.23 0.14 19.15
C GLN A 18 12.52 -0.92 20.02
N GLU A 19 11.18 -0.88 20.10
CA GLU A 19 10.39 -1.85 20.86
C GLU A 19 8.90 -1.87 20.45
N VAL A 20 8.21 -2.99 20.69
CA VAL A 20 6.74 -3.04 20.65
C VAL A 20 6.19 -2.66 22.02
N THR A 21 5.55 -1.50 22.13
CA THR A 21 4.94 -1.04 23.39
C THR A 21 3.64 -1.78 23.73
N TYR A 22 2.91 -2.26 22.72
CA TYR A 22 1.64 -2.96 22.91
C TYR A 22 1.31 -3.87 21.71
N LEU A 23 1.01 -5.14 22.00
CA LEU A 23 0.51 -6.11 21.02
C LEU A 23 -0.74 -6.79 21.60
N GLU A 24 -1.88 -6.62 20.93
CA GLU A 24 -3.13 -7.30 21.30
C GLU A 24 -3.32 -8.55 20.44
N LEU A 25 -3.17 -9.73 21.05
CA LEU A 25 -3.45 -11.01 20.41
C LEU A 25 -4.88 -11.46 20.75
N LYS A 26 -5.78 -11.41 19.77
CA LYS A 26 -7.15 -11.94 19.90
C LYS A 26 -7.18 -13.38 19.40
N ILE A 27 -7.26 -14.32 20.33
CA ILE A 27 -7.39 -15.75 20.02
C ILE A 27 -8.88 -16.08 19.89
N ASN A 28 -9.31 -16.45 18.69
CA ASN A 28 -10.63 -17.05 18.49
C ASN A 28 -10.55 -18.56 18.71
N LYS A 29 -11.53 -19.10 19.44
CA LYS A 29 -11.67 -20.55 19.60
C LYS A 29 -12.13 -21.13 18.27
N TYR A 30 -11.34 -22.02 17.69
CA TYR A 30 -11.69 -22.74 16.46
C TYR A 30 -12.95 -23.61 16.68
N ASP A 31 -14.02 -23.28 15.98
CA ASP A 31 -15.21 -24.12 15.82
C ASP A 31 -15.28 -24.55 14.34
N PRO A 32 -15.03 -25.83 14.02
CA PRO A 32 -14.92 -26.31 12.64
C PRO A 32 -16.25 -26.32 11.90
N LEU A 33 -16.18 -26.14 10.58
CA LEU A 33 -17.34 -26.13 9.69
C LEU A 33 -18.06 -27.49 9.78
N TYR A 34 -19.31 -27.45 10.25
CA TYR A 34 -20.18 -28.61 10.19
C TYR A 34 -20.68 -28.79 8.76
N ALA A 35 -20.48 -29.99 8.19
CA ALA A 35 -20.94 -30.33 6.86
C ALA A 35 -22.48 -30.25 6.78
N SER A 36 -23.04 -29.09 6.41
CA SER A 36 -24.50 -28.88 6.40
C SER A 36 -25.05 -28.01 5.28
N SER A 37 -24.24 -27.52 4.34
CA SER A 37 -24.74 -26.85 3.14
C SER A 37 -24.97 -27.85 2.01
N TYR A 38 -26.23 -28.03 1.60
CA TYR A 38 -26.58 -28.78 0.38
C TYR A 38 -26.14 -27.99 -0.85
N ILE A 39 -25.08 -28.46 -1.50
CA ILE A 39 -24.64 -28.03 -2.83
C ILE A 39 -24.74 -29.27 -3.72
N ASP A 40 -25.33 -29.15 -4.90
CA ASP A 40 -25.37 -30.27 -5.85
C ASP A 40 -23.94 -30.66 -6.24
N LEU A 41 -23.56 -31.88 -5.84
CA LEU A 41 -22.20 -32.36 -5.99
C LEU A 41 -21.90 -32.70 -7.47
N PRO A 42 -20.67 -32.41 -7.95
CA PRO A 42 -20.16 -32.95 -9.21
C PRO A 42 -20.35 -34.46 -9.29
N LYS A 43 -20.55 -34.99 -10.51
CA LYS A 43 -20.87 -36.41 -10.73
C LYS A 43 -19.80 -37.34 -10.15
N GLU A 44 -18.54 -36.91 -10.12
CA GLU A 44 -17.44 -37.71 -9.56
C GLU A 44 -17.56 -37.87 -8.03
N LEU A 45 -18.01 -36.84 -7.32
CA LEU A 45 -18.15 -36.86 -5.84
C LEU A 45 -19.45 -37.52 -5.38
N LYS A 46 -20.49 -37.53 -6.22
CA LYS A 46 -21.79 -38.13 -5.88
C LYS A 46 -21.72 -39.64 -5.64
N ASN A 47 -20.74 -40.31 -6.24
CA ASN A 47 -20.52 -41.76 -6.13
C ASN A 47 -19.51 -42.12 -5.03
N ASP A 48 -18.90 -41.14 -4.36
CA ASP A 48 -17.92 -41.40 -3.30
C ASP A 48 -18.61 -41.90 -2.02
N LYS A 49 -17.95 -42.82 -1.32
CA LYS A 49 -18.47 -43.46 -0.11
C LYS A 49 -18.56 -42.43 1.01
N LYS A 50 -19.73 -42.34 1.64
CA LYS A 50 -19.94 -41.43 2.79
C LYS A 50 -19.45 -42.09 4.08
N VAL A 51 -18.65 -41.35 4.85
CA VAL A 51 -18.09 -41.75 6.14
C VAL A 51 -18.47 -40.76 7.23
N LYS A 52 -18.35 -41.19 8.49
CA LYS A 52 -18.56 -40.33 9.67
C LYS A 52 -17.27 -39.54 9.92
N ASP A 53 -17.25 -38.26 9.55
CA ASP A 53 -16.14 -37.37 9.88
C ASP A 53 -16.15 -37.02 11.37
N HIS A 54 -14.95 -36.92 11.93
CA HIS A 54 -14.73 -36.56 13.31
C HIS A 54 -13.49 -35.68 13.43
N CYS A 55 -13.50 -34.78 14.42
CA CYS A 55 -12.36 -33.94 14.71
C CYS A 55 -11.17 -34.80 15.17
N HIS A 56 -10.10 -34.87 14.38
CA HIS A 56 -8.92 -35.65 14.73
C HIS A 56 -8.14 -35.12 15.96
N LEU A 57 -8.45 -33.91 16.47
CA LEU A 57 -7.91 -33.40 17.75
C LEU A 57 -8.78 -33.73 18.97
N THR A 58 -10.12 -33.79 18.81
CA THR A 58 -11.05 -33.88 19.95
C THR A 58 -11.90 -35.15 19.95
N GLY A 59 -11.85 -35.95 18.88
CA GLY A 59 -12.67 -37.15 18.68
C GLY A 59 -14.16 -36.89 18.44
N LYS A 60 -14.61 -35.63 18.48
CA LYS A 60 -16.03 -35.28 18.34
C LYS A 60 -16.51 -35.41 16.89
N TYR A 61 -17.71 -35.97 16.70
CA TYR A 61 -18.37 -36.07 15.40
C TYR A 61 -18.62 -34.69 14.79
N ARG A 62 -18.31 -34.52 13.50
CA ARG A 62 -18.46 -33.25 12.74
C ARG A 62 -19.55 -33.30 11.69
N GLY A 63 -19.79 -34.47 11.09
CA GLY A 63 -20.81 -34.65 10.07
C GLY A 63 -20.54 -35.81 9.13
N PRO A 64 -21.42 -36.04 8.14
CA PRO A 64 -21.14 -36.96 7.04
C PRO A 64 -20.21 -36.28 6.02
N ALA A 65 -19.10 -36.93 5.68
CA ALA A 65 -18.17 -36.49 4.62
C ALA A 65 -17.91 -37.62 3.62
N HIS A 66 -17.32 -37.32 2.46
CA HIS A 66 -16.82 -38.36 1.56
C HIS A 66 -15.54 -38.99 2.12
N GLU A 67 -15.31 -40.27 1.87
CA GLU A 67 -14.15 -41.03 2.34
C GLU A 67 -12.85 -40.38 1.85
N ALA A 68 -12.78 -40.01 0.57
CA ALA A 68 -11.61 -39.34 0.01
C ALA A 68 -11.37 -37.95 0.63
N CYS A 69 -12.43 -37.17 0.85
CA CYS A 69 -12.35 -35.85 1.50
C CYS A 69 -11.89 -35.97 2.96
N ASN A 70 -12.40 -36.96 3.70
CA ASN A 70 -12.03 -37.24 5.09
C ASN A 70 -10.56 -37.63 5.22
N LEU A 71 -10.07 -38.50 4.32
CA LEU A 71 -8.66 -38.91 4.28
C LEU A 71 -7.73 -37.77 3.84
N SER A 72 -8.22 -36.89 2.98
CA SER A 72 -7.46 -35.72 2.50
C SER A 72 -7.47 -34.57 3.51
N TYR A 73 -8.38 -34.59 4.49
CA TYR A 73 -8.45 -33.58 5.55
C TYR A 73 -7.25 -33.73 6.49
N LYS A 74 -6.30 -32.81 6.34
CA LYS A 74 -5.12 -32.70 7.20
C LYS A 74 -5.30 -31.51 8.13
N ILE A 75 -5.18 -31.73 9.44
CA ILE A 75 -5.07 -30.64 10.39
C ILE A 75 -3.77 -29.89 10.06
N PRO A 76 -3.81 -28.56 9.84
CA PRO A 76 -2.59 -27.79 9.65
C PRO A 76 -1.71 -27.93 10.89
N ASN A 77 -0.42 -28.21 10.68
CA ASN A 77 0.59 -28.28 11.74
C ASN A 77 1.16 -26.88 12.10
N PHE A 78 0.45 -25.82 11.72
CA PHE A 78 0.82 -24.44 11.94
C PHE A 78 -0.38 -23.66 12.50
N ILE A 79 -0.09 -22.57 13.21
CA ILE A 79 -1.11 -21.65 13.70
C ILE A 79 -1.19 -20.50 12.68
N PRO A 80 -2.30 -20.35 11.94
CA PRO A 80 -2.47 -19.20 11.06
C PRO A 80 -2.59 -17.93 11.90
N VAL A 81 -1.66 -16.99 11.70
CA VAL A 81 -1.71 -15.65 12.27
C VAL A 81 -2.15 -14.70 11.17
N ILE A 82 -3.35 -14.12 11.32
CA ILE A 82 -3.92 -13.21 10.33
C ILE A 82 -3.66 -11.79 10.83
N ILE A 83 -2.96 -10.99 10.01
CA ILE A 83 -2.67 -9.60 10.32
C ILE A 83 -3.35 -8.71 9.30
N HIS A 84 -4.21 -7.80 9.77
CA HIS A 84 -4.88 -6.83 8.91
C HIS A 84 -4.02 -5.59 8.71
N ASN A 85 -4.01 -5.04 7.49
CA ASN A 85 -3.36 -3.78 7.10
C ASN A 85 -1.82 -3.73 7.22
N LEU A 86 -1.12 -4.87 7.27
CA LEU A 86 0.35 -4.89 7.27
C LEU A 86 0.96 -4.79 5.86
N SER A 87 0.16 -5.01 4.81
CA SER A 87 0.63 -4.95 3.42
C SER A 87 0.99 -3.52 3.01
N GLY A 88 2.28 -3.24 2.84
CA GLY A 88 2.82 -1.93 2.41
C GLY A 88 3.53 -1.12 3.51
N TYR A 89 3.45 -1.55 4.77
CA TYR A 89 4.25 -1.00 5.87
C TYR A 89 5.44 -1.94 6.15
N ASP A 90 6.35 -1.54 7.05
CA ASP A 90 7.54 -2.30 7.47
C ASP A 90 7.21 -3.59 8.26
N ALA A 91 6.22 -4.36 7.78
CA ALA A 91 5.88 -5.72 8.15
C ALA A 91 7.11 -6.64 8.27
N ARG A 92 8.13 -6.38 7.45
CA ARG A 92 9.39 -7.11 7.41
C ARG A 92 10.12 -7.06 8.77
N LEU A 93 9.98 -5.98 9.54
CA LEU A 93 10.56 -5.83 10.88
C LEU A 93 9.89 -6.78 11.88
N PHE A 94 8.56 -6.91 11.82
CA PHE A 94 7.82 -7.80 12.72
C PHE A 94 7.94 -9.27 12.34
N ILE A 95 8.01 -9.57 11.04
CA ILE A 95 8.07 -10.97 10.56
C ILE A 95 9.39 -11.64 10.93
N LYS A 96 10.52 -10.92 10.86
CA LYS A 96 11.84 -11.45 11.28
C LYS A 96 11.89 -11.82 12.77
N GLU A 97 11.21 -11.07 13.62
CA GLU A 97 11.17 -11.31 15.07
C GLU A 97 10.11 -12.35 15.50
N ILE A 98 8.99 -12.45 14.76
CA ILE A 98 7.88 -13.36 15.11
C ILE A 98 8.09 -14.75 14.50
N GLY A 99 8.60 -14.83 13.28
CA GLY A 99 8.95 -16.08 12.62
C GLY A 99 10.43 -16.35 12.81
N PHE A 100 10.81 -17.14 13.81
CA PHE A 100 12.13 -17.78 13.89
C PHE A 100 12.29 -18.80 12.74
N ASP A 101 12.20 -18.34 11.50
CA ASP A 101 12.14 -19.18 10.31
C ASP A 101 13.11 -18.65 9.24
N GLU A 102 14.01 -19.52 8.79
CA GLU A 102 15.06 -19.22 7.80
C GLU A 102 14.53 -19.29 6.35
N SER A 103 13.23 -19.50 6.16
CA SER A 103 12.62 -19.70 4.85
C SER A 103 12.29 -18.41 4.09
N ARG A 104 12.37 -18.49 2.75
CA ARG A 104 12.21 -17.36 1.82
C ARG A 104 10.76 -16.86 1.82
N LEU A 105 10.56 -15.58 2.16
CA LEU A 105 9.26 -14.91 2.13
C LEU A 105 8.79 -14.67 0.69
N ASP A 106 7.65 -15.24 0.30
CA ASP A 106 6.96 -14.91 -0.96
C ASP A 106 6.02 -13.71 -0.73
N VAL A 107 6.50 -12.52 -1.08
CA VAL A 107 5.71 -11.29 -1.02
C VAL A 107 5.04 -11.06 -2.37
N ILE A 108 3.73 -10.85 -2.38
CA ILE A 108 2.99 -10.43 -3.58
C ILE A 108 3.14 -8.90 -3.70
N PRO A 109 3.81 -8.38 -4.73
CA PRO A 109 3.97 -6.94 -4.90
C PRO A 109 2.61 -6.33 -5.28
N ASN A 110 2.28 -5.21 -4.64
CA ASN A 110 1.16 -4.37 -5.06
C ASN A 110 1.67 -3.20 -5.89
N ASN A 111 0.86 -2.80 -6.88
CA ASN A 111 1.14 -1.64 -7.71
C ASN A 111 0.76 -0.38 -6.93
N GLU A 112 1.73 0.39 -6.46
CA GLU A 112 1.49 1.75 -5.98
C GLU A 112 1.36 2.72 -7.16
N GLU A 113 0.27 3.48 -7.22
CA GLU A 113 0.19 4.62 -8.13
C GLU A 113 1.03 5.77 -7.55
N SER A 114 2.07 6.20 -8.28
CA SER A 114 2.90 7.32 -7.86
C SER A 114 2.16 8.66 -8.02
N ILE A 115 2.52 9.64 -7.19
CA ILE A 115 2.07 11.04 -7.27
C ILE A 115 2.24 11.62 -8.68
N ASP A 116 3.27 11.16 -9.41
CA ASP A 116 3.50 11.49 -10.82
C ASP A 116 2.35 11.08 -11.74
N LYS A 117 1.79 9.89 -11.55
CA LYS A 117 0.66 9.42 -12.37
C LYS A 117 -0.60 10.21 -12.04
N LEU A 118 -0.83 10.50 -10.75
CA LEU A 118 -1.99 11.26 -10.29
C LEU A 118 -1.97 12.71 -10.77
N SER A 119 -0.82 13.39 -10.66
CA SER A 119 -0.65 14.77 -11.16
C SER A 119 -0.83 14.84 -12.69
N LYS A 120 -0.28 13.90 -13.46
CA LYS A 120 -0.51 13.80 -14.92
C LYS A 120 -1.98 13.64 -15.26
N ASN A 121 -2.72 12.81 -14.53
CA ASN A 121 -4.17 12.63 -14.75
C ASN A 121 -4.95 13.93 -14.54
N LEU A 122 -4.62 14.71 -13.50
CA LEU A 122 -5.28 16.00 -13.25
C LEU A 122 -4.99 17.03 -14.35
N ARG A 123 -3.76 17.05 -14.87
CA ARG A 123 -3.32 17.97 -15.92
C ARG A 123 -3.97 17.74 -17.28
N SER A 124 -4.54 16.56 -17.53
CA SER A 124 -5.30 16.28 -18.75
C SER A 124 -6.57 17.15 -18.90
N THR A 125 -6.99 17.85 -17.85
CA THR A 125 -8.16 18.73 -17.87
C THR A 125 -7.77 20.12 -18.38
N LYS A 126 -8.51 20.65 -19.37
CA LYS A 126 -8.23 21.91 -20.10
C LYS A 126 -8.11 23.20 -19.25
N ASN A 127 -8.37 23.17 -17.94
CA ASN A 127 -8.36 24.36 -17.09
C ASN A 127 -7.61 24.09 -15.77
N LEU A 128 -6.28 24.23 -15.81
CA LEU A 128 -5.38 24.01 -14.67
C LEU A 128 -5.77 24.85 -13.45
N LYS A 129 -6.17 26.11 -13.64
CA LYS A 129 -6.58 27.02 -12.55
C LYS A 129 -7.80 26.51 -11.78
N SER A 130 -8.76 25.90 -12.47
CA SER A 130 -9.95 25.33 -11.83
C SER A 130 -9.66 24.02 -11.09
N VAL A 131 -8.56 23.35 -11.45
CA VAL A 131 -8.16 22.05 -10.92
C VAL A 131 -7.20 22.21 -9.74
N PHE A 132 -6.25 23.13 -9.84
CA PHE A 132 -5.22 23.40 -8.84
C PHE A 132 -5.54 24.68 -8.06
N LYS A 133 -6.59 24.62 -7.24
CA LYS A 133 -7.11 25.79 -6.52
C LYS A 133 -6.15 26.23 -5.42
N GLU A 134 -5.51 25.28 -4.73
CA GLU A 134 -4.59 25.58 -3.64
C GLU A 134 -3.30 26.17 -4.18
N ILE A 135 -2.72 25.59 -5.26
CA ILE A 135 -1.54 26.19 -5.91
C ILE A 135 -1.84 27.61 -6.40
N ALA A 136 -2.98 27.84 -7.05
CA ALA A 136 -3.35 29.14 -7.61
C ALA A 136 -3.54 30.25 -6.55
N LYS A 137 -3.69 29.91 -5.26
CA LYS A 137 -3.72 30.90 -4.17
C LYS A 137 -2.34 31.41 -3.78
N HIS A 138 -1.30 30.61 -4.00
CA HIS A 138 0.04 30.86 -3.47
C HIS A 138 1.07 31.21 -4.53
N LEU A 139 0.81 30.90 -5.79
CA LEU A 139 1.75 31.01 -6.89
C LEU A 139 1.11 31.68 -8.12
N PRO A 140 1.89 32.44 -8.91
CA PRO A 140 1.36 33.22 -10.01
C PRO A 140 0.91 32.34 -11.19
N GLU A 141 -0.11 32.81 -11.92
CA GLU A 141 -0.82 31.99 -12.92
C GLU A 141 0.04 31.59 -14.13
N ASP A 142 0.97 32.44 -14.53
CA ASP A 142 1.91 32.22 -15.63
C ASP A 142 2.92 31.09 -15.32
N GLN A 143 3.08 30.73 -14.05
CA GLN A 143 4.02 29.69 -13.61
C GLN A 143 3.34 28.37 -13.25
N LEU A 144 2.00 28.31 -13.24
CA LEU A 144 1.22 27.11 -12.88
C LEU A 144 1.58 25.88 -13.72
N ASP A 145 1.82 26.06 -15.03
CA ASP A 145 2.15 24.94 -15.90
C ASP A 145 3.50 24.30 -15.52
N LEU A 146 4.45 25.12 -15.04
CA LEU A 146 5.76 24.67 -14.61
C LEU A 146 5.65 23.83 -13.33
N ILE A 147 4.98 24.36 -12.31
CA ILE A 147 4.92 23.77 -10.96
C ILE A 147 3.88 22.68 -10.78
N THR A 148 2.94 22.51 -11.72
CA THR A 148 2.02 21.37 -11.69
C THR A 148 2.71 20.07 -12.12
N ARG A 149 3.96 20.15 -12.60
CA ARG A 149 4.85 18.99 -12.79
C ARG A 149 5.53 18.72 -11.47
N LYS A 150 5.62 17.44 -11.12
CA LYS A 150 6.47 17.02 -10.03
C LYS A 150 7.88 17.54 -10.28
N GLY A 151 8.40 18.26 -9.29
CA GLY A 151 9.76 18.77 -9.34
C GLY A 151 10.77 17.63 -9.27
N VAL A 152 12.01 17.96 -9.57
CA VAL A 152 13.15 17.08 -9.31
C VAL A 152 14.05 17.70 -8.26
N TYR A 153 14.62 16.86 -7.40
CA TYR A 153 15.37 17.32 -6.25
C TYR A 153 16.59 16.43 -6.02
N PRO A 154 17.79 17.01 -5.78
CA PRO A 154 19.01 16.24 -5.62
C PRO A 154 19.18 15.80 -4.16
N TYR A 155 18.40 14.82 -3.73
CA TYR A 155 18.35 14.35 -2.33
C TYR A 155 19.71 13.96 -1.77
N ASP A 156 20.45 13.12 -2.50
CA ASP A 156 21.75 12.63 -2.07
C ASP A 156 22.81 13.74 -2.04
N TYR A 157 22.62 14.79 -2.82
CA TYR A 157 23.49 15.96 -2.80
C TYR A 157 23.24 16.84 -1.57
N MET A 158 21.99 16.96 -1.11
CA MET A 158 21.62 17.85 0.00
C MET A 158 21.91 17.20 1.37
N ASP A 159 23.19 16.95 1.64
CA ASP A 159 23.68 16.23 2.83
C ASP A 159 24.16 17.13 3.99
N CYS A 160 24.30 18.44 3.77
CA CYS A 160 24.76 19.39 4.78
C CYS A 160 24.08 20.76 4.65
N GLU A 161 24.06 21.54 5.74
CA GLU A 161 23.36 22.82 5.77
C GLU A 161 24.04 23.88 4.90
N GLU A 162 25.35 23.81 4.74
CA GLU A 162 26.14 24.77 3.97
C GLU A 162 25.70 24.81 2.50
N LYS A 163 25.27 23.67 1.95
CA LYS A 163 24.80 23.55 0.57
C LYS A 163 23.58 24.40 0.29
N TYR A 164 22.74 24.70 1.28
CA TYR A 164 21.59 25.60 1.10
C TYR A 164 22.00 27.02 0.67
N ASN A 165 23.23 27.43 0.96
CA ASN A 165 23.74 28.75 0.59
C ASN A 165 24.38 28.78 -0.81
N GLU A 166 24.53 27.64 -1.49
CA GLU A 166 25.04 27.61 -2.85
C GLU A 166 24.10 28.32 -3.80
N THR A 167 24.67 29.15 -4.67
CA THR A 167 23.93 30.07 -5.54
C THR A 167 23.71 29.52 -6.95
N GLU A 168 24.06 28.26 -7.19
CA GLU A 168 23.96 27.59 -8.49
C GLU A 168 23.18 26.29 -8.35
N LEU A 169 22.46 25.92 -9.42
CA LEU A 169 21.82 24.62 -9.48
C LEU A 169 22.91 23.53 -9.58
N PRO A 170 22.85 22.46 -8.77
CA PRO A 170 23.82 21.37 -8.82
C PRO A 170 23.93 20.76 -10.22
N PRO A 171 25.09 20.20 -10.56
CA PRO A 171 25.29 19.55 -11.85
C PRO A 171 24.36 18.34 -12.00
N LYS A 172 24.10 17.90 -13.24
CA LYS A 172 23.12 16.84 -13.53
C LYS A 172 23.43 15.54 -12.77
N GLU A 173 24.71 15.23 -12.61
CA GLU A 173 25.24 14.05 -11.92
C GLU A 173 24.86 14.04 -10.43
N ALA A 174 24.62 15.22 -9.83
CA ALA A 174 24.21 15.35 -8.44
C ALA A 174 22.73 14.96 -8.19
N PHE A 175 21.94 14.77 -9.25
CA PHE A 175 20.55 14.32 -9.19
C PHE A 175 20.40 12.79 -9.30
N TYR A 176 21.50 12.04 -9.24
CA TYR A 176 21.45 10.58 -9.18
C TYR A 176 20.62 10.13 -7.97
N ASN A 177 19.72 9.16 -8.19
CA ASN A 177 18.86 8.64 -7.15
C ASN A 177 19.33 7.24 -6.73
N ARG A 178 19.96 7.12 -5.55
CA ARG A 178 20.42 5.82 -5.02
C ARG A 178 19.32 4.81 -4.73
N LEU A 179 18.09 5.24 -4.44
CA LEU A 179 16.97 4.34 -4.14
C LEU A 179 16.50 3.57 -5.38
N ASN A 180 16.56 4.22 -6.54
CA ASN A 180 16.16 3.64 -7.83
C ASN A 180 17.36 3.31 -8.72
N GLU A 181 18.58 3.55 -8.23
CA GLU A 181 19.86 3.40 -8.94
C GLU A 181 19.85 4.01 -10.35
N CYS A 182 19.20 5.17 -10.52
CA CYS A 182 18.98 5.78 -11.83
C CYS A 182 19.42 7.25 -11.90
N ASP A 183 20.01 7.61 -13.04
CA ASP A 183 20.27 9.01 -13.40
C ASP A 183 18.97 9.76 -13.73
N ILE A 184 19.00 11.07 -13.50
CA ILE A 184 17.94 11.97 -13.96
C ILE A 184 17.89 12.04 -15.49
N SER A 185 16.69 12.11 -16.06
CA SER A 185 16.51 12.33 -17.50
C SER A 185 16.94 13.74 -17.91
N ASP A 186 17.37 13.92 -19.17
CA ASP A 186 17.69 15.25 -19.71
C ASP A 186 16.49 16.20 -19.67
N GLU A 187 15.28 15.66 -19.87
CA GLU A 187 14.04 16.43 -19.84
C GLU A 187 13.69 16.94 -18.44
N ASP A 188 13.94 16.12 -17.41
CA ASP A 188 13.71 16.48 -16.02
C ASP A 188 14.76 17.47 -15.51
N TYR A 189 16.03 17.29 -15.88
CA TYR A 189 17.07 18.25 -15.50
C TYR A 189 16.87 19.61 -16.19
N LYS A 190 16.49 19.61 -17.48
CA LYS A 190 16.11 20.84 -18.19
C LYS A 190 14.90 21.53 -17.54
N HIS A 191 13.97 20.74 -17.01
CA HIS A 191 12.86 21.28 -16.24
C HIS A 191 13.32 21.97 -14.95
N ALA A 192 14.23 21.36 -14.19
CA ALA A 192 14.84 21.97 -13.01
C ALA A 192 15.50 23.33 -13.34
N GLN A 193 16.26 23.39 -14.45
CA GLN A 193 16.88 24.62 -14.92
C GLN A 193 15.84 25.70 -15.29
N ASN A 194 14.72 25.30 -15.90
CA ASN A 194 13.64 26.23 -16.21
C ASN A 194 12.95 26.74 -14.93
N VAL A 195 12.75 25.89 -13.93
CA VAL A 195 12.22 26.28 -12.60
C VAL A 195 13.16 27.29 -11.93
N TRP A 196 14.45 26.97 -11.86
CA TRP A 196 15.47 27.84 -11.30
C TRP A 196 15.44 29.25 -11.90
N LYS A 197 15.40 29.33 -13.24
CA LYS A 197 15.36 30.60 -13.96
C LYS A 197 14.03 31.34 -13.83
N SER A 198 12.90 30.63 -13.94
CA SER A 198 11.57 31.26 -13.97
C SER A 198 11.20 31.85 -12.61
N PHE A 199 11.60 31.19 -11.52
CA PHE A 199 11.35 31.66 -10.16
C PHE A 199 12.43 32.60 -9.62
N ASN A 200 13.43 32.94 -10.44
CA ASN A 200 14.57 33.79 -10.06
C ASN A 200 15.23 33.35 -8.75
N ILE A 201 15.52 32.05 -8.67
CA ILE A 201 16.06 31.39 -7.49
C ILE A 201 17.53 31.78 -7.33
N ASN A 202 17.88 32.26 -6.13
CA ASN A 202 19.21 32.79 -5.83
C ASN A 202 20.11 31.77 -5.14
N ASN A 203 19.53 30.76 -4.49
CA ASN A 203 20.26 29.74 -3.76
C ASN A 203 19.47 28.44 -3.61
N LEU A 204 20.14 27.39 -3.16
CA LEU A 204 19.51 26.08 -2.96
C LEU A 204 18.46 26.07 -1.84
N ARG A 205 18.52 26.98 -0.86
CA ARG A 205 17.46 27.15 0.15
C ARG A 205 16.13 27.50 -0.51
N GLU A 206 16.11 28.53 -1.34
CA GLU A 206 14.92 28.96 -2.08
C GLU A 206 14.40 27.86 -3.01
N TYR A 207 15.30 27.11 -3.66
CA TYR A 207 14.93 25.94 -4.47
C TYR A 207 14.24 24.85 -3.64
N SER A 208 14.77 24.56 -2.47
CA SER A 208 14.26 23.53 -1.57
C SER A 208 12.90 23.91 -0.99
N GLU A 209 12.76 25.16 -0.56
CA GLU A 209 11.49 25.70 -0.08
C GLU A 209 10.42 25.67 -1.17
N LEU A 210 10.78 26.06 -2.40
CA LEU A 210 9.86 25.97 -3.53
C LEU A 210 9.47 24.52 -3.81
N TYR A 211 10.43 23.60 -3.88
CA TYR A 211 10.20 22.18 -4.14
C TYR A 211 9.21 21.58 -3.13
N VAL A 212 9.50 21.72 -1.83
CA VAL A 212 8.65 21.20 -0.75
C VAL A 212 7.26 21.85 -0.79
N LYS A 213 7.20 23.17 -0.99
CA LYS A 213 5.93 23.89 -1.09
C LYS A 213 5.10 23.38 -2.27
N THR A 214 5.71 23.17 -3.44
CA THR A 214 5.01 22.66 -4.62
C THR A 214 4.49 21.24 -4.42
N ASP A 215 5.29 20.34 -3.84
CA ASP A 215 4.87 18.97 -3.57
C ASP A 215 3.67 18.92 -2.60
N VAL A 216 3.70 19.73 -1.54
CA VAL A 216 2.58 19.83 -0.58
C VAL A 216 1.32 20.39 -1.25
N LEU A 217 1.45 21.45 -2.06
CA LEU A 217 0.29 22.06 -2.71
C LEU A 217 -0.32 21.16 -3.79
N ILE A 218 0.50 20.45 -4.58
CA ILE A 218 0.03 19.46 -5.57
C ILE A 218 -0.73 18.34 -4.86
N LEU A 219 -0.20 17.83 -3.75
CA LEU A 219 -0.87 16.81 -2.95
C LEU A 219 -2.18 17.30 -2.35
N ALA A 220 -2.22 18.53 -1.86
CA ALA A 220 -3.45 19.14 -1.36
C ALA A 220 -4.53 19.21 -2.46
N ASP A 221 -4.18 19.69 -3.65
CA ASP A 221 -5.11 19.76 -4.79
C ASP A 221 -5.58 18.37 -5.26
N ILE A 222 -4.67 17.38 -5.31
CA ILE A 222 -5.02 15.98 -5.60
C ILE A 222 -6.02 15.46 -4.58
N PHE A 223 -5.76 15.70 -3.29
CA PHE A 223 -6.59 15.16 -2.21
C PHE A 223 -7.95 15.84 -2.16
N GLU A 224 -8.02 17.16 -2.32
CA GLU A 224 -9.31 17.88 -2.41
C GLU A 224 -10.12 17.39 -3.61
N LYS A 225 -9.48 17.10 -4.75
CA LYS A 225 -10.18 16.52 -5.89
C LYS A 225 -10.69 15.11 -5.61
N PHE A 226 -9.89 14.30 -4.92
CA PHE A 226 -10.30 12.97 -4.48
C PHE A 226 -11.50 13.05 -3.53
N ARG A 227 -11.50 13.99 -2.58
CA ARG A 227 -12.64 14.28 -1.69
C ARG A 227 -13.89 14.63 -2.47
N ASP A 228 -13.80 15.56 -3.42
CA ASP A 228 -14.92 15.96 -4.28
C ASP A 228 -15.54 14.76 -5.01
N VAL A 229 -14.70 13.89 -5.60
CA VAL A 229 -15.14 12.70 -6.33
C VAL A 229 -15.82 11.70 -5.40
N CYS A 230 -15.24 11.43 -4.24
CA CYS A 230 -15.77 10.49 -3.25
C CYS A 230 -17.08 11.00 -2.63
N LEU A 231 -17.17 12.29 -2.30
CA LEU A 231 -18.38 12.93 -1.81
C LEU A 231 -19.50 12.90 -2.87
N LYS A 232 -19.16 13.16 -4.14
CA LYS A 232 -20.14 13.08 -5.24
C LYS A 232 -20.65 11.66 -5.44
N THR A 233 -19.75 10.68 -5.47
CA THR A 233 -20.04 9.29 -5.88
C THR A 233 -20.58 8.43 -4.75
N TYR A 234 -19.95 8.47 -3.58
CA TYR A 234 -20.22 7.59 -2.45
C TYR A 234 -20.91 8.31 -1.28
N LYS A 235 -20.94 9.65 -1.30
CA LYS A 235 -21.38 10.47 -0.16
C LYS A 235 -20.56 10.14 1.10
N LEU A 236 -19.28 9.84 0.91
CA LEU A 236 -18.29 9.55 1.94
C LEU A 236 -17.11 10.48 1.71
N ASP A 237 -16.59 11.05 2.79
CA ASP A 237 -15.41 11.90 2.73
C ASP A 237 -14.17 11.08 3.09
N PRO A 238 -13.18 10.94 2.19
CA PRO A 238 -11.98 10.15 2.42
C PRO A 238 -11.14 10.65 3.58
N ALA A 239 -11.28 11.93 4.00
CA ALA A 239 -10.57 12.47 5.16
C ALA A 239 -10.96 11.78 6.50
N TRP A 240 -12.05 11.01 6.52
CA TRP A 240 -12.49 10.23 7.69
C TRP A 240 -11.89 8.82 7.74
N TYR A 241 -10.98 8.49 6.81
CA TYR A 241 -10.43 7.16 6.66
C TYR A 241 -8.91 7.20 6.68
N PHE A 242 -8.30 6.28 7.42
CA PHE A 242 -6.84 6.13 7.43
C PHE A 242 -6.28 5.63 6.09
N THR A 243 -7.06 4.86 5.32
CA THR A 243 -6.59 4.25 4.07
C THR A 243 -7.69 4.18 2.99
N ALA A 244 -7.29 4.17 1.72
CA ALA A 244 -8.20 4.04 0.58
C ALA A 244 -8.99 2.70 0.54
N PRO A 245 -8.41 1.54 0.95
CA PRO A 245 -9.18 0.31 1.13
C PRO A 245 -10.29 0.44 2.17
N GLY A 246 -10.06 1.13 3.30
CA GLY A 246 -11.08 1.37 4.32
C GLY A 246 -12.25 2.21 3.78
N LEU A 247 -11.95 3.24 3.00
CA LEU A 247 -12.96 4.01 2.28
C LEU A 247 -13.73 3.13 1.30
N SER A 248 -13.02 2.35 0.48
CA SER A 248 -13.62 1.49 -0.55
C SER A 248 -14.53 0.42 0.05
N TRP A 249 -14.14 -0.14 1.20
CA TRP A 249 -14.94 -1.07 1.97
C TRP A 249 -16.26 -0.44 2.43
N ASN A 250 -16.21 0.73 3.07
CA ASN A 250 -17.43 1.42 3.50
C ASN A 250 -18.28 1.92 2.32
N ALA A 251 -17.65 2.31 1.21
CA ALA A 251 -18.36 2.66 -0.03
C ALA A 251 -19.12 1.45 -0.58
N MET A 252 -18.49 0.28 -0.61
CA MET A 252 -19.09 -0.99 -1.03
C MET A 252 -20.26 -1.37 -0.13
N LEU A 253 -20.08 -1.39 1.19
CA LEU A 253 -21.14 -1.69 2.16
C LEU A 253 -22.33 -0.73 2.03
N LYS A 254 -22.07 0.57 1.88
CA LYS A 254 -23.12 1.58 1.71
C LYS A 254 -23.91 1.40 0.42
N LYS A 255 -23.25 1.00 -0.66
CA LYS A 255 -23.86 0.83 -1.99
C LYS A 255 -24.67 -0.46 -2.08
N THR A 256 -24.16 -1.56 -1.56
CA THR A 256 -24.83 -2.87 -1.60
C THR A 256 -25.85 -3.04 -0.48
N ARG A 257 -25.69 -2.31 0.64
CA ARG A 257 -26.45 -2.48 1.89
C ARG A 257 -26.38 -3.90 2.45
N VAL A 258 -25.38 -4.67 2.03
CA VAL A 258 -25.15 -6.02 2.53
C VAL A 258 -24.69 -5.94 3.99
N LYS A 259 -25.20 -6.83 4.82
CA LYS A 259 -24.62 -7.09 6.14
C LYS A 259 -23.69 -8.28 5.97
N LEU A 260 -22.41 -8.06 6.21
CA LEU A 260 -21.43 -9.14 6.20
C LEU A 260 -21.38 -9.74 7.60
N ASP A 261 -21.59 -11.05 7.66
CA ASP A 261 -21.36 -11.80 8.89
C ASP A 261 -19.86 -11.98 9.10
N LEU A 262 -19.45 -12.02 10.36
CA LEU A 262 -18.06 -12.27 10.72
C LEU A 262 -17.73 -13.73 10.37
N ILE A 263 -16.57 -13.96 9.78
CA ILE A 263 -16.07 -15.32 9.61
C ILE A 263 -15.62 -15.81 10.98
N HIS A 264 -16.39 -16.73 11.55
CA HIS A 264 -16.11 -17.32 12.86
C HIS A 264 -15.21 -18.57 12.77
N ASP A 265 -14.95 -19.06 11.56
CA ASP A 265 -14.27 -20.32 11.32
C ASP A 265 -12.99 -20.16 10.52
N ILE A 266 -11.88 -20.71 11.03
CA ILE A 266 -10.58 -20.69 10.37
C ILE A 266 -10.55 -21.51 9.08
N ASP A 267 -11.35 -22.58 8.95
CA ASP A 267 -11.40 -23.38 7.72
C ASP A 267 -11.99 -22.58 6.57
N MET A 268 -12.98 -21.71 6.85
CA MET A 268 -13.50 -20.76 5.85
C MET A 268 -12.45 -19.74 5.43
N VAL A 269 -11.68 -19.21 6.39
CA VAL A 269 -10.60 -18.27 6.08
C VAL A 269 -9.53 -18.94 5.22
N LEU A 270 -9.03 -20.10 5.66
CA LEU A 270 -8.00 -20.86 4.95
C LEU A 270 -8.48 -21.31 3.56
N MET A 271 -9.77 -21.64 3.40
CA MET A 271 -10.35 -21.95 2.10
C MET A 271 -10.32 -20.74 1.17
N ILE A 272 -10.70 -19.56 1.67
CA ILE A 272 -10.66 -18.31 0.91
C ILE A 272 -9.21 -17.98 0.53
N GLU A 273 -8.29 -17.97 1.48
CA GLU A 273 -6.87 -17.67 1.25
C GLU A 273 -6.25 -18.63 0.22
N LYS A 274 -6.48 -19.95 0.37
CA LYS A 274 -6.02 -20.95 -0.62
C LYS A 274 -6.69 -20.80 -1.98
N GLY A 275 -7.85 -20.15 -2.05
CA GLY A 275 -8.58 -19.84 -3.27
C GLY A 275 -8.17 -18.52 -3.93
N VAL A 276 -7.52 -17.61 -3.19
CA VAL A 276 -7.03 -16.34 -3.74
C VAL A 276 -5.95 -16.65 -4.79
N ARG A 277 -6.14 -16.11 -6.00
CA ARG A 277 -5.15 -16.13 -7.08
C ARG A 277 -4.87 -14.69 -7.46
N GLY A 278 -3.60 -14.36 -7.66
CA GLY A 278 -3.18 -13.05 -8.17
C GLY A 278 -3.52 -12.89 -9.66
N GLY A 279 -3.23 -11.71 -10.21
CA GLY A 279 -3.26 -11.51 -11.66
C GLY A 279 -2.23 -12.41 -12.34
N MET A 280 -2.58 -12.99 -13.49
CA MET A 280 -1.58 -13.63 -14.34
C MET A 280 -0.71 -12.53 -14.96
N LEU A 281 0.59 -12.58 -14.70
CA LEU A 281 1.59 -11.69 -15.30
C LEU A 281 2.06 -12.26 -16.65
#